data_AF-A0A7X6Q626-F1
#
_entry.id   AF-A0A7X6Q626-F1
#
_cell.length_a   1.000
_cell.length_b   1.000
_cell.length_c   1.000
_cell.angle_alpha   90.00
_cell.angle_beta   90.00
_cell.angle_gamma   90.00
#
_symmetry.space_group_name_H-M   'P 1'
#
loop_
_entity.id
_entity.type
_entity.pdbx_description
1 polymer ?
#
loop_
_entity_poly.entity_id
_entity_poly.type
_entity_poly.pdbx_seq_one_letter_code
_entity_poly.pdbx_strand_id
1 'polypeptide(L)'
;MLDPSPLAVTVIMFSTMLFMMVIGAPLAWALMVSGMLSAYLMFGTGGLDLLLAAAYSTMDNFILISLPLFLLMGLILERSGITDDLFDMIYKLMGFIPGGLGVGTVFICAVIAAMAGV
;
A
#
# COMPACT_ATOMS: atom_id res chain seq x y z
N MET A 1 7.86 31.15 9.94
CA MET A 1 7.63 31.27 11.40
C MET A 1 6.15 31.60 11.60
N LEU A 2 5.28 30.65 11.31
CA LEU A 2 3.96 30.61 11.92
C LEU A 2 4.11 29.61 13.04
N ASP A 3 3.66 29.97 14.22
CA ASP A 3 3.40 29.14 15.40
C ASP A 3 1.96 28.63 15.26
N PRO A 4 1.70 27.64 14.39
CA PRO A 4 0.34 27.21 14.17
C PRO A 4 -0.04 26.39 15.39
N SER A 5 -1.19 26.67 16.00
CA SER A 5 -1.76 25.75 16.98
C SER A 5 -1.70 24.31 16.41
N PRO A 6 -1.33 23.29 17.21
CA PRO A 6 -1.22 21.91 16.71
C PRO A 6 -2.47 21.45 15.95
N LEU A 7 -3.64 21.95 16.36
CA LEU A 7 -4.92 21.78 15.70
C LEU A 7 -4.91 22.31 14.25
N ALA A 8 -4.42 23.52 14.00
CA ALA A 8 -4.39 24.10 12.65
C ALA A 8 -3.57 23.24 11.67
N VAL A 9 -2.42 22.71 12.11
CA VAL A 9 -1.60 21.82 11.26
C VAL A 9 -2.34 20.53 10.96
N THR A 10 -2.95 19.89 11.97
CA THR A 10 -3.69 18.63 11.75
C THR A 10 -4.88 18.81 10.81
N VAL A 11 -5.61 19.93 10.93
CA VAL A 11 -6.73 20.26 10.04
C VAL A 11 -6.23 20.47 8.61
N ILE A 12 -5.13 21.20 8.42
CA ILE A 12 -4.53 21.41 7.09
C ILE A 12 -4.04 20.08 6.49
N MET A 13 -3.37 19.22 7.25
CA MET A 13 -2.91 17.91 6.78
C MET A 13 -4.08 17.05 6.32
N PHE A 14 -5.10 16.90 7.17
CA PHE A 14 -6.28 16.10 6.87
C PHE A 14 -7.08 16.67 5.71
N SER A 15 -7.32 17.99 5.67
CA SER A 15 -8.11 18.62 4.61
C SER A 15 -7.43 18.47 3.25
N THR A 16 -6.10 18.67 3.20
CA THR A 16 -5.34 18.60 1.96
C THR A 16 -5.25 17.16 1.44
N MET A 17 -5.02 16.18 2.33
CA MET A 17 -5.00 14.76 1.97
C MET A 17 -6.37 14.31 1.45
N LEU A 18 -7.46 14.66 2.16
CA LEU A 18 -8.81 14.26 1.81
C LEU A 18 -9.25 14.90 0.49
N PHE A 19 -8.90 16.16 0.27
CA PHE A 19 -9.13 16.85 -1.01
C PHE A 19 -8.44 16.14 -2.18
N MET A 20 -7.17 15.74 -2.04
CA MET A 20 -6.46 15.00 -3.09
C MET A 20 -7.05 13.61 -3.34
N MET A 21 -7.51 12.92 -2.30
CA MET A 21 -8.18 11.63 -2.46
C MET A 21 -9.53 11.77 -3.18
N VAL A 22 -10.30 12.82 -2.91
CA VAL A 22 -11.58 13.08 -3.60
C VAL A 22 -11.38 13.33 -5.09
N ILE A 23 -10.28 13.97 -5.48
CA ILE A 23 -9.90 14.18 -6.89
C ILE A 23 -9.44 12.87 -7.55
N GLY A 24 -9.28 11.78 -6.79
CA GLY A 24 -8.83 10.48 -7.29
C GLY A 24 -7.30 10.41 -7.48
N ALA A 25 -6.54 11.31 -6.84
CA ALA A 25 -5.09 11.23 -6.89
C ALA A 25 -4.60 9.96 -6.17
N PRO A 26 -3.53 9.30 -6.66
CA PRO A 26 -2.93 8.17 -5.98
C PRO A 26 -2.53 8.54 -4.55
N LEU A 27 -2.73 7.61 -3.60
CA LEU A 27 -2.45 7.81 -2.17
C LEU A 27 -1.04 8.34 -1.89
N ALA A 28 -0.04 7.87 -2.66
CA ALA A 28 1.34 8.34 -2.55
C ALA A 28 1.47 9.86 -2.73
N TRP A 29 0.77 10.43 -3.72
CA TRP A 29 0.78 11.88 -3.97
C TRP A 29 0.02 12.64 -2.90
N ALA A 30 -1.11 12.11 -2.43
CA ALA A 30 -1.90 12.73 -1.37
C ALA A 30 -1.09 12.86 -0.06
N LEU A 31 -0.35 11.82 0.30
CA LEU A 31 0.52 11.82 1.48
C LEU A 31 1.74 12.75 1.30
N MET A 32 2.37 12.71 0.13
CA MET A 32 3.55 13.54 -0.14
C MET A 32 3.22 15.03 -0.09
N VAL A 33 2.15 15.47 -0.75
CA VAL A 33 1.78 16.89 -0.80
C VAL A 33 1.24 17.38 0.55
N SER A 34 0.40 16.62 1.23
CA SER A 34 -0.10 17.01 2.56
C SER A 34 1.02 17.11 3.61
N GLY A 35 1.99 16.19 3.56
CA GLY A 35 3.19 16.22 4.40
C GLY A 35 4.11 17.39 4.06
N MET A 36 4.41 17.59 2.79
CA MET A 36 5.31 18.66 2.32
C MET A 36 4.74 20.05 2.58
N LEU A 37 3.46 20.27 2.29
CA LEU A 37 2.77 21.54 2.51
C LEU A 37 2.82 21.92 3.98
N SER A 38 2.56 20.96 4.86
CA SER A 38 2.54 21.18 6.31
C SER A 38 3.94 21.38 6.89
N ALA A 39 4.93 20.62 6.39
CA ALA A 39 6.33 20.80 6.76
C ALA A 39 6.89 22.17 6.34
N TYR A 40 6.52 22.64 5.14
CA TYR A 40 6.90 23.96 4.65
C TYR A 40 6.30 25.09 5.49
N LEU A 41 5.03 24.97 5.90
CA LEU A 41 4.37 25.95 6.76
C LEU A 41 4.98 26.02 8.17
N MET A 42 5.44 24.90 8.72
CA MET A 42 6.06 24.85 10.06
C MET A 42 7.53 25.29 10.06
N PHE A 43 8.35 24.71 9.18
CA PHE A 43 9.81 24.83 9.21
C PHE A 43 10.37 25.76 8.11
N GLY A 44 9.52 26.33 7.26
CA GLY A 44 9.96 27.17 6.13
C GLY A 44 10.75 26.36 5.11
N THR A 45 11.83 26.94 4.57
CA THR A 45 12.69 26.29 3.57
C THR A 45 13.38 25.02 4.11
N GLY A 46 13.60 24.90 5.42
CA GLY A 46 14.14 23.68 6.05
C GLY A 46 13.16 22.51 6.09
N GLY A 47 11.87 22.73 5.79
CA GLY A 47 10.89 21.66 5.66
C GLY A 47 11.16 20.74 4.46
N LEU A 48 11.82 21.24 3.40
CA LEU A 48 12.24 20.41 2.26
C LEU A 48 13.39 19.46 2.62
N ASP A 49 14.29 19.87 3.51
CA ASP A 49 15.39 19.01 3.96
C ASP A 49 14.84 17.80 4.73
N LEU A 50 13.72 17.98 5.44
CA LEU A 50 13.01 16.90 6.13
C LEU A 50 12.46 15.84 5.15
N LEU A 51 11.97 16.28 3.99
CA LEU A 51 11.51 15.39 2.93
C LEU A 51 12.68 14.56 2.38
N LEU A 52 13.81 15.23 2.09
CA LEU A 52 15.03 14.57 1.60
C LEU A 52 15.50 13.52 2.60
N ALA A 53 15.60 13.88 3.88
CA ALA A 53 16.00 12.95 4.94
C ALA A 53 15.04 11.75 5.06
N ALA A 54 13.73 11.97 5.01
CA ALA A 54 12.73 10.90 5.06
C ALA A 54 12.79 9.97 3.84
N ALA A 55 12.99 10.53 2.64
CA ALA A 55 13.13 9.76 1.41
C ALA A 55 14.38 8.87 1.44
N TYR A 56 15.53 9.44 1.84
CA TYR A 56 16.78 8.68 2.01
C TYR A 56 16.63 7.58 3.07
N SER A 57 16.02 7.88 4.21
CA SER A 57 15.76 6.89 5.25
C SER A 57 14.85 5.75 4.78
N THR A 58 13.94 6.02 3.85
CA THR A 58 13.06 4.99 3.28
C THR A 58 13.83 4.13 2.29
N MET A 59 14.68 4.73 1.45
CA MET A 59 15.51 4.02 0.46
C MET A 59 16.52 3.06 1.12
N ASP A 60 17.07 3.43 2.28
CA ASP A 60 18.01 2.59 3.04
C ASP A 60 17.30 1.49 3.87
N ASN A 61 15.98 1.35 3.71
CA ASN A 61 15.22 0.38 4.49
C ASN A 61 15.39 -1.03 3.91
N PHE A 62 15.92 -1.95 4.74
CA PHE A 62 16.12 -3.35 4.37
C PHE A 62 14.83 -4.05 3.89
N ILE A 63 13.66 -3.58 4.35
CA ILE A 63 12.35 -4.09 3.91
C ILE A 63 12.14 -3.88 2.40
N LEU A 64 12.75 -2.85 1.78
CA LEU A 64 12.62 -2.66 0.34
C LEU A 64 13.30 -3.76 -0.49
N ILE A 65 14.25 -4.50 0.09
CA ILE A 65 14.88 -5.66 -0.56
C ILE A 65 13.92 -6.85 -0.63
N SER A 66 12.97 -6.95 0.32
CA SER A 66 12.00 -8.05 0.32
C SER A 66 10.91 -7.86 -0.76
N LEU A 67 10.52 -6.62 -1.08
CA LEU A 67 9.54 -6.32 -2.14
C LEU A 67 9.83 -7.02 -3.49
N PRO A 68 11.01 -6.88 -4.12
CA PRO A 68 11.30 -7.55 -5.38
C PRO A 68 11.37 -9.07 -5.25
N LEU A 69 11.80 -9.60 -4.09
CA LEU A 69 11.80 -11.04 -3.84
C LEU A 69 10.38 -11.61 -3.71
N PHE A 70 9.47 -10.90 -3.02
CA PHE A 70 8.07 -11.27 -2.94
C PHE A 70 7.37 -11.15 -4.29
N LEU A 71 7.64 -10.08 -5.05
CA LEU A 71 7.14 -9.94 -6.42
C LEU A 71 7.65 -11.07 -7.33
N LEU A 72 8.92 -11.45 -7.21
CA LEU A 72 9.50 -12.56 -7.95
C LEU A 72 8.82 -13.89 -7.60
N MET A 73 8.56 -14.15 -6.32
CA MET A 73 7.81 -15.34 -5.90
C MET A 73 6.39 -15.35 -6.48
N GLY A 74 5.67 -14.23 -6.40
CA GLY A 74 4.34 -14.10 -7.01
C GLY A 74 4.37 -14.36 -8.52
N LEU A 75 5.38 -13.84 -9.21
CA LEU A 75 5.55 -14.00 -10.66
C LEU A 75 5.93 -15.44 -11.05
N ILE A 76 6.74 -16.13 -10.23
CA ILE A 76 7.02 -17.57 -10.39
C ILE A 76 5.73 -18.38 -10.19
N LEU A 77 4.93 -18.06 -9.18
CA LEU A 77 3.68 -18.76 -8.89
C LEU A 77 2.64 -18.57 -10.01
N GLU A 78 2.57 -17.37 -10.57
CA GLU A 78 1.72 -17.05 -11.74
C GLU A 78 2.21 -17.80 -12.99
N ARG A 79 3.52 -17.80 -13.27
CA ARG A 79 4.09 -18.39 -14.49
C ARG A 79 4.25 -19.90 -14.46
N SER A 80 4.24 -20.53 -13.28
CA SER A 80 4.37 -21.98 -13.13
C SER A 80 3.05 -22.75 -13.34
N GLY A 81 1.92 -22.06 -13.46
CA GLY A 81 0.60 -22.70 -13.61
C GLY A 81 0.02 -23.29 -12.31
N ILE A 82 0.78 -23.23 -11.21
CA ILE A 82 0.35 -23.74 -9.89
C ILE A 82 -0.93 -23.03 -9.42
N THR A 83 -1.09 -21.76 -9.76
CA THR A 83 -2.29 -20.99 -9.43
C THR A 83 -3.54 -21.62 -10.04
N ASP A 84 -3.51 -21.94 -11.33
CA ASP A 84 -4.65 -22.52 -12.06
C ASP A 84 -4.99 -23.92 -11.52
N ASP A 85 -3.97 -24.75 -11.26
CA ASP A 85 -4.15 -26.07 -10.65
C ASP A 85 -4.80 -25.99 -9.26
N LEU A 86 -4.44 -24.97 -8.46
CA LEU A 86 -5.00 -24.73 -7.13
C LEU A 86 -6.47 -24.29 -7.22
N PHE A 87 -6.80 -23.44 -8.19
CA PHE A 87 -8.19 -23.04 -8.48
C PHE A 87 -9.06 -24.24 -8.86
N ASP A 88 -8.57 -25.10 -9.74
CA ASP A 88 -9.27 -26.31 -10.17
C ASP A 88 -9.47 -27.32 -9.02
N MET A 89 -8.49 -27.45 -8.13
CA MET A 89 -8.57 -28.34 -6.98
C MET A 89 -9.72 -27.94 -6.05
N ILE A 90 -9.83 -26.65 -5.72
CA ILE A 90 -10.87 -26.13 -4.84
C ILE A 90 -12.23 -26.08 -5.51
N TYR A 91 -12.29 -25.87 -6.82
CA TYR A 91 -13.52 -26.02 -7.59
C TYR A 91 -14.08 -27.45 -7.47
N LYS A 92 -13.22 -28.47 -7.59
CA LYS A 92 -13.61 -29.87 -7.39
C LYS A 92 -13.99 -30.17 -5.93
N LEU A 93 -13.31 -29.54 -4.97
CA LEU A 93 -13.56 -29.76 -3.54
C LEU A 93 -14.88 -29.14 -3.05
N MET A 94 -15.21 -27.94 -3.53
CA MET A 94 -16.37 -27.15 -3.06
C MET A 94 -17.54 -27.14 -4.04
N GLY A 95 -17.40 -27.72 -5.24
CA GLY A 95 -18.42 -27.72 -6.29
C GLY A 95 -19.73 -28.43 -5.92
N PHE A 96 -19.74 -29.26 -4.87
CA PHE A 96 -20.96 -29.90 -4.36
C PHE A 96 -21.76 -29.02 -3.39
N ILE A 97 -21.17 -27.95 -2.85
CA ILE A 97 -21.82 -27.09 -1.83
C ILE A 97 -22.51 -25.91 -2.54
N PRO A 98 -23.82 -25.68 -2.32
CA PRO A 98 -24.48 -24.48 -2.85
C PRO A 98 -23.85 -23.22 -2.24
N GLY A 99 -23.30 -22.35 -3.08
CA GLY A 99 -22.51 -21.17 -2.67
C GLY A 99 -21.02 -21.44 -2.44
N GLY A 100 -20.56 -22.69 -2.57
CA GLY A 100 -19.18 -23.11 -2.34
C GLY A 100 -18.15 -22.45 -3.27
N LEU A 101 -18.55 -22.01 -4.46
CA LEU A 101 -17.66 -21.33 -5.41
C LEU A 101 -17.16 -19.98 -4.88
N GLY A 102 -18.04 -19.17 -4.29
CA GLY A 102 -17.66 -17.86 -3.74
C GLY A 102 -16.73 -17.98 -2.54
N VAL A 103 -17.03 -18.93 -1.63
CA VAL A 103 -16.17 -19.22 -0.47
C VAL A 103 -14.84 -19.80 -0.91
N GLY A 104 -14.84 -20.67 -1.92
CA GLY A 104 -13.64 -21.25 -2.51
C GLY A 104 -12.70 -20.21 -3.08
N THR A 105 -13.21 -19.24 -3.85
CA THR A 105 -12.40 -18.15 -4.40
C THR A 105 -11.72 -17.31 -3.30
N VAL A 106 -12.46 -16.92 -2.26
CA VAL A 106 -11.89 -16.15 -1.14
C VAL A 106 -10.80 -16.95 -0.43
N PHE A 107 -11.03 -18.25 -0.22
CA PHE A 107 -10.06 -19.14 0.41
C PHE A 107 -8.79 -19.30 -0.44
N ILE A 108 -8.92 -19.48 -1.76
CA ILE A 108 -7.79 -19.55 -2.69
C ILE A 108 -6.99 -18.26 -2.67
N CYS A 109 -7.66 -17.11 -2.77
CA CYS A 109 -6.99 -15.81 -2.71
C CYS A 109 -6.21 -15.65 -1.40
N ALA A 110 -6.78 -16.10 -0.27
CA ALA A 110 -6.09 -16.07 1.02
C ALA A 110 -4.86 -17.00 1.08
N VAL A 111 -4.96 -18.21 0.52
CA VAL A 111 -3.83 -19.16 0.47
C VAL A 111 -2.72 -18.64 -0.43
N ILE A 112 -3.05 -18.10 -1.60
CA ILE A 112 -2.08 -17.50 -2.53
C ILE A 112 -1.40 -16.28 -1.90
N ALA A 113 -2.16 -15.40 -1.22
CA ALA A 113 -1.61 -14.27 -0.47
C ALA A 113 -0.66 -14.73 0.64
N ALA A 114 -1.05 -15.75 1.41
CA ALA A 114 -0.23 -16.33 2.48
C ALA A 114 1.08 -16.93 1.95
N MET A 115 1.06 -17.56 0.77
CA MET A 115 2.28 -18.04 0.10
C MET A 115 3.15 -16.87 -0.35
N ALA A 116 2.57 -15.83 -0.95
CA ALA A 116 3.28 -14.64 -1.38
C ALA A 116 3.86 -13.80 -0.20
N GLY A 117 3.43 -14.08 1.03
CA GLY A 117 3.95 -13.46 2.25
C GLY A 117 3.33 -12.09 2.57
N VAL A 118 2.12 -11.81 2.08
CA VAL A 118 1.39 -10.53 2.29
C VAL A 118 0.03 -10.74 2.95
#